data_AF-A0A1U8AS22-F1
#
_entry.id   AF-A0A1U8AS22-F1
#
_cell.length_a   1.000
_cell.length_b   1.000
_cell.length_c   1.000
_cell.angle_alpha   90.00
_cell.angle_beta   90.00
_cell.angle_gamma   90.00
#
_symmetry.space_group_name_H-M   'P 1'
#
loop_
_entity.id
_entity.type
_entity.pdbx_description
1 polymer ?
#
loop_
_entity_poly.entity_id
_entity_poly.type
_entity_poly.pdbx_seq_one_letter_code
_entity_poly.pdbx_strand_id
1 'polypeptide(L)'
;MTGGEDIVVSPQIQVIIDKLKSPMLHDFGSKWGVEIELKQLYDTASRIYAMIDVLEEKQRKDGLLRVHLEFLRSSAYCTDDLLDEFIYEVLKEKDESIPSTNHKQEEVGENYHFGM
;
A
#
# COMPACT_ATOMS: atom_id res chain seq x y z
N MET A 1 37.65 -12.36 -5.08
CA MET A 1 36.67 -11.25 -5.14
C MET A 1 35.32 -11.90 -5.33
N THR A 2 34.49 -11.93 -4.29
CA THR A 2 33.17 -12.57 -4.37
C THR A 2 32.33 -11.80 -5.39
N GLY A 3 32.02 -12.43 -6.52
CA GLY A 3 30.98 -11.93 -7.42
C GLY A 3 29.66 -12.05 -6.67
N GLY A 4 29.29 -11.01 -5.94
CA GLY A 4 27.99 -10.92 -5.29
C GLY A 4 26.88 -10.91 -6.33
N GLU A 5 25.74 -11.48 -5.98
CA GLU A 5 24.53 -11.42 -6.80
C GLU A 5 24.17 -9.97 -7.14
N ASP A 6 23.61 -9.78 -8.34
CA ASP A 6 23.11 -8.48 -8.77
C ASP A 6 21.92 -8.08 -7.90
N ILE A 7 21.95 -6.84 -7.42
CA ILE A 7 20.86 -6.24 -6.69
C ILE A 7 19.86 -5.71 -7.70
N VAL A 8 18.63 -6.21 -7.61
CA VAL A 8 17.49 -5.80 -8.43
C VAL A 8 16.44 -5.21 -7.50
N VAL A 9 16.01 -3.99 -7.84
CA VAL A 9 15.14 -3.10 -7.06
C VAL A 9 13.94 -2.62 -7.91
N SER A 10 14.07 -2.65 -9.24
CA SER A 10 13.02 -2.28 -10.19
C SER A 10 11.64 -2.88 -9.86
N PRO A 11 11.47 -4.17 -9.50
CA PRO A 11 10.14 -4.71 -9.16
C PRO A 11 9.51 -4.04 -7.95
N GLN A 12 10.28 -3.75 -6.90
CA GLN A 12 9.78 -3.14 -5.67
C GLN A 12 9.33 -1.69 -5.91
N ILE A 13 10.09 -0.93 -6.72
CA ILE A 13 9.70 0.42 -7.11
C ILE A 13 8.42 0.40 -7.96
N GLN A 14 8.26 -0.60 -8.83
CA GLN A 14 7.04 -0.78 -9.62
C GLN A 14 5.82 -1.03 -8.72
N VAL A 15 5.95 -1.88 -7.68
CA VAL A 15 4.86 -2.12 -6.71
C VAL A 15 4.42 -0.81 -6.03
N ILE A 16 5.36 0.02 -5.58
CA ILE A 16 5.06 1.33 -4.99
C ILE A 16 4.30 2.21 -5.98
N ILE A 17 4.77 2.30 -7.23
CA ILE A 17 4.12 3.09 -8.29
C ILE A 17 2.68 2.60 -8.51
N ASP A 18 2.44 1.29 -8.51
CA ASP A 18 1.11 0.73 -8.74
C ASP A 18 0.19 0.91 -7.54
N LYS A 19 0.71 0.79 -6.30
CA LYS A 19 -0.01 1.16 -5.08
C LYS A 19 -0.44 2.63 -5.13
N LEU A 20 0.44 3.55 -5.51
CA LEU A 20 0.14 4.98 -5.59
C LEU A 20 -0.92 5.34 -6.65
N LYS A 21 -1.16 4.47 -7.64
CA LYS A 21 -2.30 4.60 -8.57
C LYS A 21 -3.60 4.04 -8.01
N SER A 22 -3.56 3.37 -6.86
CA SER A 22 -4.73 2.74 -6.24
C SER A 22 -5.76 3.79 -5.83
N PRO A 23 -7.05 3.59 -6.15
CA PRO A 23 -8.13 4.43 -5.64
C PRO A 23 -8.16 4.50 -4.11
N MET A 24 -7.71 3.46 -3.41
CA MET A 24 -7.69 3.46 -1.93
C MET A 24 -6.72 4.49 -1.35
N LEU A 25 -5.53 4.63 -1.95
CA LEU A 25 -4.59 5.67 -1.53
C LEU A 25 -5.03 7.07 -1.98
N HIS A 26 -5.75 7.16 -3.10
CA HIS A 26 -6.39 8.43 -3.48
C HIS A 26 -7.47 8.84 -2.45
N ASP A 27 -8.37 7.92 -2.07
CA ASP A 27 -9.37 8.15 -1.02
C ASP A 27 -8.70 8.59 0.30
N PHE A 28 -7.63 7.90 0.70
CA PHE A 28 -6.81 8.26 1.86
C PHE A 28 -6.24 9.67 1.74
N GLY A 29 -5.56 9.96 0.63
CA GLY A 29 -4.90 11.23 0.39
C GLY A 29 -5.87 12.41 0.43
N SER A 30 -7.01 12.29 -0.23
CA SER A 30 -8.07 13.30 -0.22
C SER A 30 -8.67 13.47 1.18
N LYS A 31 -8.93 12.37 1.91
CA LYS A 31 -9.51 12.41 3.26
C LYS A 31 -8.58 13.06 4.28
N TRP A 32 -7.30 12.72 4.24
CA TRP A 32 -6.31 13.16 5.23
C TRP A 32 -5.52 14.40 4.80
N GLY A 33 -5.78 14.92 3.60
CA GLY A 33 -5.16 16.13 3.09
C GLY A 33 -3.69 15.97 2.68
N VAL A 34 -3.29 14.75 2.27
CA VAL A 34 -1.91 14.39 1.89
C VAL A 34 -1.77 14.01 0.41
N GLU A 35 -2.74 14.38 -0.42
CA GLU A 35 -2.77 14.05 -1.85
C GLU A 35 -1.56 14.61 -2.61
N ILE A 36 -1.08 15.80 -2.22
CA ILE A 36 0.10 16.42 -2.84
C ILE A 36 1.35 15.59 -2.56
N GLU A 37 1.52 15.13 -1.32
CA GLU A 37 2.64 14.31 -0.87
C GLU A 37 2.64 12.94 -1.58
N LEU A 38 1.48 12.30 -1.70
CA LEU A 38 1.35 11.03 -2.44
C LEU A 38 1.69 11.22 -3.93
N LYS A 39 1.27 12.33 -4.54
CA LYS A 39 1.64 12.66 -5.92
C LYS A 39 3.15 12.91 -6.06
N GLN A 40 3.76 13.61 -5.12
CA GLN A 40 5.21 13.84 -5.11
C GLN A 40 5.99 12.54 -4.94
N LEU A 41 5.50 11.61 -4.11
CA LEU A 41 6.08 10.29 -3.97
C LEU A 41 5.98 9.50 -5.28
N TYR A 42 4.84 9.55 -5.98
CA TYR A 42 4.67 8.92 -7.29
C TYR A 42 5.64 9.49 -8.33
N ASP A 43 5.74 10.82 -8.42
CA ASP A 43 6.64 11.50 -9.35
C ASP A 43 8.11 11.14 -9.06
N THR A 44 8.47 11.02 -7.78
CA THR A 44 9.82 10.63 -7.33
C THR A 44 10.12 9.16 -7.65
N ALA A 45 9.22 8.24 -7.31
CA ALA A 45 9.36 6.82 -7.59
C ALA A 45 9.48 6.56 -9.10
N SER A 46 8.69 7.26 -9.92
CA SER A 46 8.74 7.16 -11.39
C SER A 46 10.10 7.62 -11.96
N ARG A 47 10.67 8.70 -11.41
CA ARG A 47 12.02 9.17 -11.80
C ARG A 47 13.11 8.18 -11.40
N ILE A 48 12.99 7.58 -10.21
CA ILE A 48 13.90 6.53 -9.75
C ILE A 48 13.80 5.32 -10.68
N TYR A 49 12.59 4.86 -10.99
CA TYR A 49 12.36 3.75 -11.91
C TYR A 49 12.99 4.00 -13.29
N ALA A 50 12.88 5.22 -13.83
CA ALA A 50 13.48 5.55 -15.12
C ALA A 50 15.02 5.51 -15.13
N MET A 51 15.68 5.63 -13.98
CA MET A 51 17.15 5.55 -13.87
C MET A 51 17.64 4.22 -13.27
N ILE A 52 16.77 3.41 -12.67
CA ILE A 52 17.14 2.20 -11.92
C ILE A 52 17.82 1.17 -12.83
N ASP A 53 17.35 1.02 -14.07
CA ASP A 53 17.92 0.08 -15.05
C ASP A 53 19.41 0.34 -15.28
N VAL A 54 19.78 1.63 -15.41
CA VAL A 54 21.18 2.03 -15.61
C VAL A 54 22.05 1.71 -14.39
N LEU A 55 21.49 1.83 -13.18
CA LEU A 55 22.18 1.50 -11.94
C LEU A 55 22.37 -0.02 -11.82
N GLU A 56 21.31 -0.78 -12.04
CA GLU A 56 21.27 -2.25 -11.95
C GLU A 56 22.25 -2.89 -12.95
N GLU A 57 22.29 -2.41 -14.19
CA GLU A 57 23.20 -2.92 -15.23
C GLU A 57 24.68 -2.63 -14.92
N LYS A 58 24.98 -1.49 -14.30
CA LYS A 58 26.36 -1.02 -14.10
C LYS A 58 26.96 -1.37 -12.74
N GLN A 59 26.16 -1.91 -11.81
CA GLN A 59 26.57 -2.16 -10.41
C GLN A 59 27.82 -3.02 -10.25
N ARG A 60 28.08 -3.96 -11.17
CA ARG A 60 29.28 -4.82 -11.12
C ARG A 60 30.58 -4.07 -11.38
N LYS A 61 30.49 -2.92 -12.04
CA LYS A 61 31.64 -2.09 -12.44
C LYS A 61 31.92 -0.95 -11.46
N ASP A 62 30.98 -0.67 -10.57
CA ASP A 62 31.07 0.44 -9.62
C ASP A 62 30.40 0.06 -8.30
N GLY A 63 31.22 -0.10 -7.25
CA GLY A 63 30.76 -0.43 -5.91
C GLY A 63 29.86 0.65 -5.28
N LEU A 64 29.97 1.91 -5.72
CA LEU A 64 29.10 2.99 -5.25
C LEU A 64 27.66 2.78 -5.73
N LEU A 65 27.47 2.32 -6.97
CA LEU A 65 26.14 1.99 -7.50
C LEU A 65 25.49 0.86 -6.70
N ARG A 66 26.27 -0.12 -6.24
CA ARG A 66 25.77 -1.19 -5.37
C ARG A 66 25.27 -0.65 -4.04
N VAL A 67 26.00 0.27 -3.38
CA VAL A 67 25.57 0.92 -2.14
C VAL A 67 24.27 1.70 -2.35
N HIS A 68 24.15 2.42 -3.47
CA HIS A 68 22.90 3.12 -3.80
C HIS A 68 21.72 2.16 -4.04
N LEU A 69 21.93 1.03 -4.72
CA LEU A 69 20.90 0.01 -4.91
C LEU A 69 20.48 -0.67 -3.60
N GLU A 70 21.43 -0.95 -2.69
CA GLU A 70 21.11 -1.48 -1.36
C GLU A 70 20.22 -0.50 -0.58
N PHE A 71 20.58 0.78 -0.59
CA PHE A 71 19.79 1.83 0.05
C PHE A 71 18.39 1.97 -0.56
N LEU A 72 18.30 1.99 -1.90
CA LEU A 72 17.02 2.08 -2.60
C LEU A 72 16.14 0.88 -2.31
N ARG A 73 16.70 -0.33 -2.26
CA ARG A 73 15.97 -1.54 -1.89
C ARG A 73 15.36 -1.45 -0.50
N SER A 74 16.17 -1.08 0.50
CA SER A 74 15.67 -0.92 1.88
C SER A 74 14.59 0.17 1.96
N SER A 75 14.78 1.29 1.27
CA SER A 75 13.81 2.39 1.23
C SER A 75 12.50 1.98 0.53
N ALA A 76 12.59 1.17 -0.52
CA ALA A 76 11.44 0.64 -1.23
C ALA A 76 10.60 -0.26 -0.33
N TYR A 77 11.20 -1.19 0.41
CA TYR A 77 10.47 -2.03 1.35
C TYR A 77 9.77 -1.20 2.44
N CYS A 78 10.47 -0.25 3.07
CA CYS A 78 9.84 0.61 4.08
C CYS A 78 8.67 1.43 3.52
N THR A 79 8.77 1.89 2.26
CA THR A 79 7.69 2.63 1.61
C THR A 79 6.52 1.70 1.29
N ASP A 80 6.81 0.50 0.79
CA ASP A 80 5.80 -0.49 0.44
C ASP A 80 4.94 -0.90 1.65
N ASP A 81 5.60 -1.16 2.78
CA ASP A 81 4.97 -1.47 4.07
C ASP A 81 4.11 -0.29 4.57
N LEU A 82 4.63 0.94 4.49
CA LEU A 82 3.90 2.14 4.91
C LEU A 82 2.64 2.37 4.06
N LEU A 83 2.72 2.16 2.75
CA LEU A 83 1.56 2.29 1.87
C LEU A 83 0.50 1.21 2.15
N ASP A 84 0.91 0.00 2.52
CA ASP A 84 -0.02 -1.05 2.94
C ASP A 84 -0.75 -0.70 4.24
N GLU A 85 -0.07 -0.08 5.20
CA GLU A 85 -0.69 0.42 6.44
C GLU A 85 -1.79 1.46 6.14
N PHE A 86 -1.54 2.40 5.23
CA PHE A 86 -2.56 3.37 4.82
C PHE A 86 -3.75 2.73 4.11
N ILE A 87 -3.48 1.76 3.22
CA ILE A 87 -4.55 1.01 2.54
C ILE A 87 -5.38 0.24 3.58
N TYR A 88 -4.74 -0.37 4.57
CA TYR A 88 -5.41 -1.09 5.66
C TYR A 88 -6.32 -0.18 6.48
N GLU A 89 -5.87 1.02 6.85
CA GLU A 89 -6.71 1.97 7.61
C GLU A 89 -7.95 2.42 6.82
N VAL A 90 -7.82 2.63 5.49
CA VAL A 90 -8.98 2.91 4.63
C VAL A 90 -9.95 1.74 4.59
N LEU A 91 -9.45 0.51 4.50
CA LEU A 91 -10.28 -0.70 4.48
C LEU A 91 -11.01 -0.89 5.80
N LYS A 92 -10.30 -0.71 6.92
CA LYS A 92 -10.85 -0.85 8.27
C LYS A 92 -12.01 0.10 8.51
N GLU A 93 -11.88 1.37 8.12
CA GLU A 93 -12.97 2.33 8.23
C GLU A 93 -14.20 1.93 7.38
N LYS A 94 -13.96 1.43 6.15
CA LYS A 94 -15.06 0.95 5.28
C LYS A 94 -15.79 -0.23 5.91
N ASP A 95 -15.08 -1.14 6.58
CA ASP A 95 -15.66 -2.31 7.25
C ASP A 95 -16.43 -1.94 8.53
N GLU A 96 -15.89 -1.03 9.36
CA GLU A 96 -16.55 -0.49 10.56
C GLU A 96 -17.81 0.33 10.25
N SER A 97 -17.95 0.82 9.01
CA SER A 97 -19.13 1.58 8.56
C SER A 97 -20.35 0.70 8.23
N ILE A 98 -20.24 -0.63 8.27
CA ILE A 98 -21.38 -1.57 8.11
C ILE A 98 -22.00 -1.83 9.49
N PRO A 99 -23.22 -1.35 9.80
CA PRO A 99 -23.84 -1.64 11.08
C PRO A 99 -24.13 -3.13 11.17
N SER A 100 -23.58 -3.79 12.21
CA SER A 100 -23.99 -5.12 12.61
C SER A 100 -25.44 -5.06 13.12
N THR A 101 -26.43 -5.16 12.23
CA THR A 101 -27.77 -5.53 12.64
C THR A 101 -27.74 -7.00 13.06
N ASN A 102 -27.76 -7.28 14.36
CA ASN A 102 -28.37 -8.51 14.87
C ASN A 102 -28.73 -8.47 16.38
N HIS A 103 -29.94 -8.98 16.64
CA HIS A 103 -30.55 -9.52 17.87
C HIS A 103 -31.36 -8.63 18.84
N LYS A 104 -32.68 -8.84 18.81
CA LYS A 104 -33.41 -9.35 19.99
C LYS A 104 -34.15 -10.64 19.62
N GLN A 105 -33.86 -11.71 20.36
CA GLN A 105 -34.70 -12.91 20.49
C GLN A 105 -35.66 -12.74 21.68
N GLU A 106 -36.73 -13.55 21.67
CA GLU A 106 -37.73 -13.82 22.75
C GLU A 106 -38.77 -12.71 23.04
N GLU A 107 -40.08 -12.97 23.15
CA GLU A 107 -40.77 -14.13 23.72
C GLU A 107 -42.06 -14.54 23.00
N VAL A 108 -42.36 -15.83 23.13
CA VAL A 108 -43.59 -16.53 22.78
C VAL A 108 -44.75 -16.03 23.64
N GLY A 109 -45.88 -15.71 23.01
CA GLY A 109 -47.14 -15.44 23.70
C GLY A 109 -48.31 -15.89 22.83
N GLU A 110 -48.80 -17.08 23.12
CA GLU A 110 -50.04 -17.65 22.60
C GLU A 110 -51.19 -16.63 22.69
N ASN A 111 -52.05 -16.54 21.68
CA ASN A 111 -53.40 -16.05 21.93
C ASN A 111 -54.45 -16.79 21.10
N TYR A 112 -55.07 -17.77 21.76
CA TYR A 112 -56.32 -18.37 21.37
C TYR A 112 -57.49 -17.45 21.78
N HIS A 113 -58.44 -17.26 20.84
CA HIS A 113 -59.90 -17.18 21.05
C HIS A 113 -60.56 -15.88 21.59
N PHE A 114 -61.48 -15.27 20.79
CA PHE A 114 -62.95 -15.36 20.95
C PHE A 114 -63.73 -14.22 20.23
N GLY A 115 -64.73 -14.61 19.43
CA GLY A 115 -66.02 -13.96 19.09
C GLY A 115 -66.14 -12.44 18.85
N MET A 116 -66.66 -12.05 17.69
CA MET A 116 -68.11 -12.00 17.42
C MET A 116 -68.40 -12.27 15.95
#